data_AF-A0A847RBM6-F1
#
_entry.id   AF-A0A847RBM6-F1
#
_cell.length_a   1.000
_cell.length_b   1.000
_cell.length_c   1.000
_cell.angle_alpha   90.00
_cell.angle_beta   90.00
_cell.angle_gamma   90.00
#
_symmetry.space_group_name_H-M   'P 1'
#
loop_
_entity.id
_entity.type
_entity.pdbx_description
1 polymer ?
#
loop_
_entity_poly.entity_id
_entity_poly.type
_entity_poly.pdbx_seq_one_letter_code
_entity_poly.pdbx_strand_id
1 'polypeptide(L)'
;MAQAKPQASADTSWLRPSYDHVIMIEDKHVAEAAGNYLVDIPLEEHPDSNYVFLVNAHIPVEMFKATNTFYPSIKELTLIVPDWEYYHKVAEAATRNNMCAEPVTTNIYYHIRRNEGTMTVDSVRVAGEQPKLEFVTPRIPEDTLVVYRTESLGSACCPQDPQWKRGAENAAMIKNFERQHKVAITDTYRQNSGKEGEHTDYYTLPGLTRQQRLDFILARRWQWIVNKETKNIVFKPQFFTPTLVPVVKEGFRAMRKATADE
;
A
#
# COMPACT_ATOMS: atom_id res chain seq x y z
N MET A 1 -34.10 -31.94 -16.04
CA MET A 1 -33.45 -30.72 -16.55
C MET A 1 -33.39 -29.72 -15.41
N ALA A 2 -32.23 -29.55 -14.78
CA ALA A 2 -32.06 -28.57 -13.72
C ALA A 2 -31.88 -27.20 -14.37
N GLN A 3 -32.86 -26.31 -14.17
CA GLN A 3 -32.75 -24.91 -14.58
C GLN A 3 -31.66 -24.26 -13.72
N ALA A 4 -30.61 -23.78 -14.37
CA ALA A 4 -29.62 -22.94 -13.73
C ALA A 4 -30.33 -21.71 -13.15
N LYS A 5 -30.12 -21.45 -11.85
CA LYS A 5 -30.61 -20.24 -11.19
C LYS A 5 -30.09 -19.03 -11.98
N PRO A 6 -30.93 -18.02 -12.27
CA PRO A 6 -30.46 -16.78 -12.87
C PRO A 6 -29.42 -16.15 -11.94
N GLN A 7 -28.24 -15.89 -12.51
CA GLN A 7 -27.16 -15.16 -11.87
C GLN A 7 -27.72 -13.80 -11.46
N ALA A 8 -27.67 -13.46 -10.16
CA ALA A 8 -28.15 -12.18 -9.66
C ALA A 8 -27.55 -11.05 -10.50
N SER A 9 -28.40 -10.20 -11.08
CA SER A 9 -27.94 -9.03 -11.83
C SER A 9 -27.03 -8.23 -10.92
N ALA A 10 -25.78 -8.02 -11.33
CA ALA A 10 -24.85 -7.17 -10.60
C ALA A 10 -25.52 -5.81 -10.36
N ASP A 11 -25.58 -5.37 -9.10
CA ASP A 11 -26.04 -4.03 -8.79
C ASP A 11 -25.04 -3.05 -9.39
N THR A 12 -25.46 -2.30 -10.40
CA THR A 12 -24.64 -1.28 -11.07
C THR A 12 -25.05 0.14 -10.67
N SER A 13 -25.91 0.29 -9.65
CA SER A 13 -26.39 1.61 -9.19
C SER A 13 -25.28 2.51 -8.65
N TRP A 14 -24.15 1.93 -8.26
CA TRP A 14 -22.96 2.64 -7.78
C TRP A 14 -22.07 3.18 -8.90
N LEU A 15 -22.22 2.70 -10.14
CA LEU A 15 -21.43 3.18 -11.28
C LEU A 15 -21.86 4.60 -11.63
N ARG A 16 -20.93 5.54 -11.60
CA ARG A 16 -21.21 6.96 -11.88
C ARG A 16 -20.83 7.33 -13.30
N PRO A 17 -21.54 8.30 -13.93
CA PRO A 17 -21.16 8.83 -15.24
C PRO A 17 -19.87 9.67 -15.19
N SER A 18 -19.49 10.15 -14.01
CA SER A 18 -18.23 10.87 -13.76
C SER A 18 -17.64 10.54 -12.39
N TYR A 19 -16.32 10.61 -12.32
CA TYR A 19 -15.54 10.48 -11.11
C TYR A 19 -14.57 11.66 -11.00
N ASP A 20 -14.72 12.42 -9.91
CA ASP A 20 -13.82 13.51 -9.56
C ASP A 20 -12.73 12.98 -8.62
N HIS A 21 -11.56 13.63 -8.58
CA HIS A 21 -10.46 13.29 -7.67
C HIS A 21 -9.92 11.85 -7.84
N VAL A 22 -9.84 11.38 -9.09
CA VAL A 22 -9.29 10.06 -9.41
C VAL A 22 -7.77 10.05 -9.17
N ILE A 23 -7.31 9.07 -8.39
CA ILE A 23 -5.88 8.87 -8.11
C ILE A 23 -5.33 7.84 -9.10
N MET A 24 -4.33 8.23 -9.88
CA MET A 24 -3.71 7.34 -10.86
C MET A 24 -2.55 6.53 -10.25
N ILE A 25 -2.61 5.21 -10.37
CA ILE A 25 -1.55 4.28 -9.97
C ILE A 25 -0.94 3.70 -11.24
N GLU A 26 0.32 4.06 -11.52
CA GLU A 26 1.10 3.58 -12.65
C GLU A 26 2.26 2.73 -12.16
N ASP A 27 2.93 1.99 -13.04
CA ASP A 27 4.10 1.17 -12.66
C ASP A 27 5.19 2.01 -11.97
N LYS A 28 5.31 3.29 -12.33
CA LYS A 28 6.24 4.21 -11.65
C LYS A 28 5.89 4.47 -10.19
N HIS A 29 4.67 4.22 -9.73
CA HIS A 29 4.25 4.38 -8.33
C HIS A 29 4.41 3.09 -7.53
N VAL A 30 4.82 1.98 -8.16
CA VAL A 30 4.75 0.65 -7.57
C VAL A 30 6.13 0.01 -7.50
N ALA A 31 6.37 -0.75 -6.44
CA ALA A 31 7.46 -1.73 -6.39
C ALA A 31 6.88 -3.10 -5.98
N GLU A 32 7.48 -4.17 -6.48
CA GLU A 32 7.09 -5.54 -6.17
C GLU A 32 8.29 -6.34 -5.64
N ALA A 33 8.07 -7.13 -4.59
CA ALA A 33 9.04 -8.09 -4.09
C ALA A 33 8.33 -9.30 -3.47
N ALA A 34 8.55 -10.48 -4.06
CA ALA A 34 7.99 -11.74 -3.61
C ALA A 34 6.45 -11.69 -3.40
N GLY A 35 5.74 -11.08 -4.34
CA GLY A 35 4.28 -10.89 -4.28
C GLY A 35 3.80 -9.80 -3.31
N ASN A 36 4.70 -9.08 -2.63
CA ASN A 36 4.34 -7.90 -1.87
C ASN A 36 4.47 -6.65 -2.74
N TYR A 37 3.58 -5.69 -2.52
CA TYR A 37 3.54 -4.46 -3.31
C TYR A 37 3.68 -3.23 -2.41
N LEU A 38 4.59 -2.32 -2.76
CA LEU A 38 4.55 -0.96 -2.23
C LEU A 38 3.83 -0.09 -3.26
N VAL A 39 2.72 0.55 -2.86
CA VAL A 39 2.10 1.64 -3.63
C VAL A 39 2.56 2.94 -2.98
N ASP A 40 3.54 3.58 -3.61
CA ASP A 40 4.23 4.76 -3.10
C ASP A 40 3.49 6.04 -3.45
N ILE A 41 2.29 6.18 -2.88
CA ILE A 41 1.46 7.38 -2.98
C ILE A 41 1.05 7.75 -1.56
N PRO A 42 1.53 8.88 -1.01
CA PRO A 42 1.04 9.38 0.27
C PRO A 42 -0.40 9.86 0.11
N LEU A 43 -1.28 9.37 0.99
CA LEU A 43 -2.71 9.68 0.95
C LEU A 43 -3.23 9.85 2.37
N GLU A 44 -4.02 10.89 2.60
CA GLU A 44 -4.79 11.04 3.83
C GLU A 44 -5.99 10.11 3.76
N GLU A 45 -6.17 9.25 4.75
CA GLU A 45 -7.25 8.26 4.74
C GLU A 45 -8.45 8.76 5.55
N HIS A 46 -9.59 8.90 4.87
CA HIS A 46 -10.87 9.27 5.48
C HIS A 46 -11.83 8.07 5.40
N PRO A 47 -12.17 7.42 6.54
CA PRO A 47 -12.97 6.19 6.54
C PRO A 47 -14.36 6.32 5.91
N ASP A 48 -14.94 7.52 5.93
CA ASP A 48 -16.29 7.79 5.44
C ASP A 48 -16.30 8.32 3.99
N SER A 49 -15.15 8.30 3.30
CA SER A 49 -15.02 8.74 1.91
C SER A 49 -14.87 7.55 0.95
N ASN A 50 -15.41 7.70 -0.28
CA ASN A 50 -15.18 6.78 -1.38
C ASN A 50 -14.00 7.25 -2.23
N TYR A 51 -12.92 6.47 -2.26
CA TYR A 51 -11.73 6.78 -3.05
C TYR A 51 -11.77 6.10 -4.40
N VAL A 52 -11.40 6.83 -5.46
CA VAL A 52 -11.38 6.30 -6.83
C VAL A 52 -9.95 6.17 -7.31
N PHE A 53 -9.53 4.96 -7.67
CA PHE A 53 -8.19 4.68 -8.17
C PHE A 53 -8.27 4.16 -9.60
N LEU A 54 -7.54 4.77 -10.53
CA LEU A 54 -7.23 4.16 -11.81
C LEU A 54 -5.93 3.38 -11.68
N VAL A 55 -6.02 2.06 -11.68
CA VAL A 55 -4.88 1.14 -11.51
C VAL A 55 -4.38 0.72 -12.89
N ASN A 56 -3.51 1.56 -13.46
CA ASN A 56 -2.80 1.25 -14.71
C ASN A 56 -1.53 0.41 -14.46
N ALA A 57 -1.10 0.29 -13.21
CA ALA A 57 -0.01 -0.61 -12.83
C ALA A 57 -0.43 -2.09 -12.94
N HIS A 58 0.54 -2.96 -13.23
CA HIS A 58 0.31 -4.41 -13.35
C HIS A 58 0.21 -5.12 -11.99
N ILE A 59 -0.73 -4.69 -11.15
CA ILE A 59 -1.01 -5.31 -9.85
C ILE A 59 -2.18 -6.29 -10.01
N PRO A 60 -2.08 -7.55 -9.55
CA PRO A 60 -3.19 -8.47 -9.60
C PRO A 60 -4.41 -7.93 -8.84
N VAL A 61 -5.57 -7.82 -9.50
CA VAL A 61 -6.77 -7.24 -8.87
C VAL A 61 -7.20 -7.99 -7.61
N GLU A 62 -6.93 -9.31 -7.58
CA GLU A 62 -7.21 -10.16 -6.42
C GLU A 62 -6.48 -9.70 -5.15
N MET A 63 -5.35 -9.01 -5.26
CA MET A 63 -4.67 -8.42 -4.11
C MET A 63 -5.53 -7.38 -3.40
N PHE A 64 -6.26 -6.56 -4.16
CA PHE A 64 -7.15 -5.54 -3.61
C PHE A 64 -8.41 -6.13 -3.00
N LYS A 65 -8.81 -7.32 -3.46
CA LYS A 65 -9.95 -8.08 -2.96
C LYS A 65 -9.58 -9.00 -1.79
N ALA A 66 -8.33 -9.42 -1.66
CA ALA A 66 -7.95 -10.40 -0.64
C ALA A 66 -7.44 -9.76 0.65
N THR A 67 -7.02 -8.49 0.60
CA THR A 67 -6.32 -7.84 1.70
C THR A 67 -6.96 -6.51 2.09
N ASN A 68 -7.00 -6.23 3.39
CA ASN A 68 -7.37 -4.93 3.95
C ASN A 68 -6.13 -4.03 4.12
N THR A 69 -5.02 -4.33 3.44
CA THR A 69 -3.73 -3.64 3.64
C THR A 69 -3.51 -2.47 2.70
N PHE A 70 -4.27 -2.40 1.60
CA PHE A 70 -4.26 -1.25 0.69
C PHE A 70 -5.08 -0.12 1.31
N TYR A 71 -4.42 0.88 1.89
CA TYR A 71 -5.03 1.98 2.66
C TYR A 71 -6.09 1.47 3.66
N PRO A 72 -5.65 0.92 4.80
CA PRO A 72 -6.49 0.11 5.69
C PRO A 72 -7.66 0.85 6.33
N SER A 73 -7.58 2.18 6.49
CA SER A 73 -8.66 3.00 7.06
C SER A 73 -9.72 3.37 6.04
N ILE A 74 -9.46 3.25 4.73
CA ILE A 74 -10.47 3.46 3.68
C ILE A 74 -11.46 2.29 3.68
N LYS A 75 -12.75 2.59 3.94
CA LYS A 75 -13.82 1.58 3.96
C LYS A 75 -14.47 1.35 2.60
N GLU A 76 -14.49 2.36 1.73
CA GLU A 76 -15.13 2.29 0.43
C GLU A 76 -14.19 2.81 -0.66
N LEU A 77 -14.03 2.05 -1.73
CA LEU A 77 -13.20 2.45 -2.85
C LEU A 77 -13.72 1.89 -4.18
N THR A 78 -13.48 2.64 -5.24
CA THR A 78 -13.73 2.27 -6.63
C THR A 78 -12.39 2.06 -7.32
N LEU A 79 -12.12 0.85 -7.81
CA LEU A 79 -10.96 0.57 -8.67
C LEU A 79 -11.40 0.57 -10.12
N ILE A 80 -10.67 1.28 -10.95
CA ILE A 80 -10.81 1.26 -12.40
C ILE A 80 -9.54 0.58 -12.92
N VAL A 81 -9.69 -0.56 -13.58
CA VAL A 81 -8.56 -1.36 -14.07
C VAL A 81 -8.72 -1.56 -15.57
N PRO A 82 -7.71 -1.27 -16.40
CA PRO A 82 -7.72 -1.65 -17.81
C PRO A 82 -7.96 -3.16 -17.96
N ASP A 83 -8.80 -3.56 -18.92
CA ASP A 83 -9.00 -4.97 -19.22
C ASP A 83 -7.80 -5.54 -19.99
N TRP A 84 -6.70 -5.79 -19.26
CA TRP A 84 -5.43 -6.26 -19.83
C TRP A 84 -5.58 -7.55 -20.63
N GLU A 85 -6.49 -8.44 -20.22
CA GLU A 85 -6.76 -9.67 -20.95
C GLU A 85 -7.39 -9.37 -22.32
N TYR A 86 -8.36 -8.45 -22.39
CA TYR A 86 -8.91 -7.98 -23.65
C TYR A 86 -7.86 -7.31 -24.53
N TYR A 87 -7.08 -6.38 -23.98
CA TYR A 87 -6.04 -5.69 -24.75
C TYR A 87 -4.99 -6.66 -25.29
N HIS A 88 -4.58 -7.65 -24.49
CA HIS A 88 -3.65 -8.69 -24.94
C HIS A 88 -4.24 -9.52 -26.10
N LYS A 89 -5.50 -9.95 -25.98
CA LYS A 89 -6.21 -10.69 -27.06
C LYS A 89 -6.32 -9.88 -28.35
N VAL A 90 -6.61 -8.58 -28.27
CA VAL A 90 -6.66 -7.70 -29.45
C VAL A 90 -5.28 -7.57 -30.08
N ALA A 91 -4.24 -7.35 -29.29
CA ALA A 91 -2.86 -7.24 -29.78
C ALA A 91 -2.37 -8.53 -30.45
N GLU A 92 -2.67 -9.69 -29.88
CA GLU A 92 -2.34 -10.99 -30.48
C GLU A 92 -3.09 -11.22 -31.80
N ALA A 93 -4.38 -10.88 -31.86
CA ALA A 93 -5.18 -11.04 -33.08
C ALA A 93 -4.71 -10.10 -34.19
N ALA A 94 -4.37 -8.86 -33.85
CA ALA A 94 -3.78 -7.89 -34.76
C ALA A 94 -2.46 -8.42 -35.35
N THR A 95 -1.58 -8.94 -34.48
CA THR A 95 -0.29 -9.53 -34.88
C THR A 95 -0.48 -10.75 -35.79
N ARG A 96 -1.36 -11.68 -35.41
CA ARG A 96 -1.63 -12.90 -36.19
C ARG A 96 -2.18 -12.62 -37.59
N ASN A 97 -2.97 -11.57 -37.74
CA ASN A 97 -3.58 -11.20 -39.02
C ASN A 97 -2.78 -10.13 -39.79
N ASN A 98 -1.61 -9.71 -39.27
CA ASN A 98 -0.82 -8.61 -39.81
C ASN A 98 -1.65 -7.34 -40.04
N MET A 99 -2.53 -7.03 -39.09
CA MET A 99 -3.45 -5.91 -39.12
C MET A 99 -3.10 -4.89 -38.04
N CYS A 100 -3.40 -3.62 -38.30
CA CYS A 100 -3.49 -2.61 -37.25
C CYS A 100 -4.93 -2.59 -36.72
N ALA A 101 -5.12 -2.92 -35.45
CA ALA A 101 -6.42 -2.84 -34.79
C ALA A 101 -6.30 -1.90 -33.59
N GLU A 102 -7.10 -0.84 -33.59
CA GLU A 102 -7.23 0.02 -32.41
C GLU A 102 -8.25 -0.61 -31.46
N PRO A 103 -7.84 -1.01 -30.24
CA PRO A 103 -8.77 -1.60 -29.29
C PRO A 103 -9.77 -0.54 -28.81
N VAL A 104 -11.02 -0.95 -28.64
CA VAL A 104 -12.00 -0.12 -27.96
C VAL A 104 -11.60 0.01 -26.50
N THR A 105 -11.53 1.23 -25.98
CA THR A 105 -11.22 1.46 -24.56
C THR A 105 -12.16 0.63 -23.69
N THR A 106 -11.57 -0.25 -22.89
CA THR A 106 -12.27 -1.20 -22.04
C THR A 106 -11.63 -1.23 -20.66
N ASN A 107 -12.42 -0.91 -19.65
CA ASN A 107 -12.02 -0.98 -18.25
C ASN A 107 -13.01 -1.85 -17.45
N ILE A 108 -12.52 -2.41 -16.36
CA ILE A 108 -13.33 -3.09 -15.34
C ILE A 108 -13.36 -2.19 -14.11
N TYR A 109 -14.56 -1.81 -13.71
CA TYR A 109 -14.80 -1.05 -12.49
C TYR A 109 -15.12 -2.05 -11.38
N TYR A 110 -14.45 -1.92 -10.24
CA TYR A 110 -14.72 -2.68 -9.03
C TYR A 110 -15.14 -1.71 -7.93
N HIS A 111 -16.25 -2.01 -7.25
CA HIS A 111 -16.67 -1.31 -6.05
C HIS A 111 -16.41 -2.19 -4.85
N ILE A 112 -15.47 -1.77 -4.01
CA ILE A 112 -15.02 -2.53 -2.85
C ILE A 112 -15.50 -1.81 -1.60
N ARG A 113 -16.29 -2.50 -0.78
CA ARG A 113 -16.77 -2.02 0.51
C ARG A 113 -16.30 -2.97 1.61
N ARG A 114 -15.65 -2.41 2.63
CA ARG A 114 -15.08 -3.10 3.78
C ARG A 114 -15.92 -2.77 5.02
N ASN A 115 -16.55 -3.79 5.58
CA ASN A 115 -17.26 -3.74 6.85
C ASN A 115 -16.50 -4.59 7.88
N GLU A 116 -16.82 -4.46 9.16
CA GLU A 116 -16.13 -5.18 10.25
C GLU A 116 -16.05 -6.69 9.98
N GLY A 117 -14.87 -7.15 9.53
CA GLY A 117 -14.60 -8.55 9.20
C GLY A 117 -15.15 -9.07 7.86
N THR A 118 -15.81 -8.25 7.06
CA THR A 118 -16.37 -8.66 5.76
C THR A 118 -16.05 -7.68 4.65
N MET A 119 -15.86 -8.17 3.44
CA MET A 119 -15.60 -7.33 2.27
C MET A 119 -16.52 -7.75 1.12
N THR A 120 -17.18 -6.77 0.52
CA THR A 120 -18.06 -6.97 -0.64
C THR A 120 -17.43 -6.31 -1.86
N VAL A 121 -17.53 -6.99 -3.00
CA VAL A 121 -16.95 -6.54 -4.27
C VAL A 121 -17.99 -6.71 -5.36
N ASP A 122 -18.43 -5.58 -5.91
CA ASP A 122 -19.22 -5.55 -7.12
C ASP A 122 -18.31 -5.18 -8.30
N SER A 123 -18.62 -5.65 -9.51
CA SER A 123 -17.82 -5.32 -10.68
C SER A 123 -18.66 -5.16 -11.94
N VAL A 124 -18.27 -4.22 -12.79
CA VAL A 124 -18.88 -3.99 -14.10
C VAL A 124 -17.79 -3.71 -15.14
N ARG A 125 -17.89 -4.38 -16.28
CA ARG A 125 -17.01 -4.16 -17.42
C ARG A 125 -17.64 -3.13 -18.35
N VAL A 126 -16.92 -2.06 -18.65
CA VAL A 126 -17.38 -0.95 -19.50
C VAL A 126 -16.48 -0.87 -20.73
N ALA A 127 -17.07 -1.07 -21.91
CA ALA A 127 -16.38 -0.96 -23.19
C ALA A 127 -16.96 0.19 -24.00
N GLY A 128 -16.10 0.94 -24.69
CA GLY A 128 -16.49 2.11 -25.48
C GLY A 128 -16.50 3.36 -24.63
N GLU A 129 -17.62 4.07 -24.61
CA GLU A 129 -17.78 5.31 -23.84
C GLU A 129 -17.57 5.04 -22.34
N GLN A 130 -16.55 5.69 -21.77
CA GLN A 130 -16.17 5.54 -20.37
C GLN A 130 -16.72 6.70 -19.53
N PRO A 131 -17.01 6.47 -18.23
CA PRO A 131 -17.16 7.55 -17.27
C PRO A 131 -16.04 8.59 -17.36
N LYS A 132 -16.40 9.87 -17.23
CA LYS A 132 -15.41 10.96 -17.22
C LYS A 132 -14.55 10.87 -15.96
N LEU A 133 -13.22 10.92 -16.12
CA LEU A 133 -12.26 10.86 -15.02
C LEU A 133 -11.53 12.20 -14.89
N GLU A 134 -11.61 12.83 -13.71
CA GLU A 134 -10.81 13.99 -13.37
C GLU A 134 -9.72 13.60 -12.36
N PHE A 135 -8.46 13.68 -12.79
CA PHE A 135 -7.32 13.20 -12.00
C PHE A 135 -6.84 14.24 -11.00
N VAL A 136 -6.43 13.78 -9.83
CA VAL A 136 -5.79 14.60 -8.80
C VAL A 136 -4.51 13.94 -8.32
N THR A 137 -3.53 14.76 -7.94
CA THR A 137 -2.39 14.31 -7.16
C THR A 137 -2.67 14.55 -5.68
N PRO A 138 -2.64 13.52 -4.81
CA PRO A 138 -2.83 13.71 -3.39
C PRO A 138 -1.88 14.76 -2.81
N ARG A 139 -2.42 15.66 -1.99
CA ARG A 139 -1.63 16.67 -1.29
C ARG A 139 -1.18 16.11 0.05
N ILE A 140 0.10 16.28 0.36
CA ILE A 140 0.64 16.04 1.71
C ILE A 140 0.37 17.30 2.53
N PRO A 141 -0.37 17.22 3.65
CA PRO A 141 -0.58 18.38 4.52
C PRO A 141 0.75 18.89 5.09
N GLU A 142 0.82 20.19 5.34
CA GLU A 142 1.97 20.77 6.06
C GLU A 142 2.09 20.13 7.44
N ASP A 143 3.32 20.07 7.97
CA ASP A 143 3.59 19.46 9.28
C ASP A 143 3.19 17.98 9.41
N THR A 144 3.22 17.22 8.31
CA THR A 144 3.07 15.76 8.33
C THR A 144 4.33 15.05 7.81
N LEU A 145 4.62 13.90 8.38
CA LEU A 145 5.64 12.97 7.89
C LEU A 145 4.97 11.94 6.98
N VAL A 146 5.63 11.66 5.85
CA VAL A 146 5.33 10.47 5.04
C VAL A 146 6.12 9.32 5.63
N VAL A 147 5.43 8.36 6.24
CA VAL A 147 6.04 7.26 6.98
C VAL A 147 5.80 5.93 6.25
N TYR A 148 6.87 5.19 6.00
CA TYR A 148 6.79 3.88 5.33
C TYR A 148 6.75 2.72 6.33
N ARG A 149 7.27 2.93 7.53
CA ARG A 149 7.29 1.93 8.60
C ARG A 149 7.25 2.62 9.96
N THR A 150 6.46 2.07 10.86
CA THR A 150 6.36 2.50 12.26
C THR A 150 6.65 1.33 13.18
N GLU A 151 7.43 1.55 14.22
CA GLU A 151 7.82 0.53 15.18
C GLU A 151 7.75 1.08 16.60
N SER A 152 7.07 0.38 17.50
CA SER A 152 6.86 0.84 18.87
C SER A 152 7.49 -0.12 19.86
N LEU A 153 8.31 0.42 20.76
CA LEU A 153 8.90 -0.27 21.90
C LEU A 153 8.15 0.13 23.17
N GLY A 154 7.68 -0.87 23.94
CA GLY A 154 7.07 -0.69 25.26
C GLY A 154 8.11 -0.46 26.37
N SER A 155 7.73 -0.68 27.64
CA SER A 155 8.61 -0.39 28.81
C SER A 155 9.97 -1.09 28.69
N ALA A 156 11.06 -0.38 28.98
CA ALA A 156 12.39 -0.97 29.00
C ALA A 156 12.70 -1.73 30.30
N CYS A 157 11.92 -1.52 31.38
CA CYS A 157 12.26 -2.03 32.70
C CYS A 157 11.25 -3.01 33.32
N CYS A 158 9.93 -2.72 33.40
CA CYS A 158 9.04 -3.49 34.29
C CYS A 158 7.55 -3.50 33.87
N PRO A 159 7.03 -4.57 33.23
CA PRO A 159 7.79 -5.65 32.60
C PRO A 159 8.49 -5.13 31.33
N GLN A 160 9.74 -5.55 31.12
CA GLN A 160 10.46 -5.20 29.90
C GLN A 160 9.74 -5.79 28.68
N ASP A 161 9.44 -4.93 27.69
CA ASP A 161 8.91 -5.36 26.40
C ASP A 161 9.94 -6.30 25.73
N PRO A 162 9.57 -7.54 25.39
CA PRO A 162 10.44 -8.47 24.67
C PRO A 162 11.03 -7.91 23.36
N GLN A 163 10.38 -6.89 22.79
CA GLN A 163 10.83 -6.19 21.59
C GLN A 163 12.18 -5.48 21.77
N TRP A 164 12.55 -5.05 22.99
CA TRP A 164 13.84 -4.40 23.26
C TRP A 164 15.05 -5.24 22.85
N LYS A 165 14.97 -6.57 22.99
CA LYS A 165 16.04 -7.47 22.56
C LYS A 165 16.27 -7.44 21.06
N ARG A 166 15.20 -7.30 20.27
CA ARG A 166 15.28 -7.19 18.80
C ARG A 166 15.66 -5.78 18.38
N GLY A 167 15.22 -4.77 19.14
CA GLY A 167 15.61 -3.38 18.96
C GLY A 167 17.13 -3.20 18.97
N ALA A 168 17.84 -3.92 19.85
CA ALA A 168 19.30 -3.89 19.90
C ALA A 168 20.00 -4.32 18.59
N GLU A 169 19.34 -5.12 17.75
CA GLU A 169 19.88 -5.57 16.45
C GLU A 169 19.59 -4.55 15.32
N ASN A 170 18.79 -3.51 15.58
CA ASN A 170 18.35 -2.54 14.56
C ASN A 170 19.52 -1.86 13.87
N ALA A 171 20.47 -1.32 14.62
CA ALA A 171 21.62 -0.60 14.07
C ALA A 171 22.46 -1.48 13.15
N ALA A 172 22.66 -2.75 13.50
CA ALA A 172 23.41 -3.71 12.67
C ALA A 172 22.67 -4.04 11.37
N MET A 173 21.34 -4.24 11.44
CA MET A 173 20.51 -4.49 10.27
C MET A 173 20.49 -3.27 9.32
N ILE A 174 20.30 -2.06 9.86
CA ILE A 174 20.31 -0.82 9.09
C ILE A 174 21.68 -0.64 8.40
N LYS A 175 22.79 -0.75 9.13
CA LYS A 175 24.14 -0.65 8.56
C LYS A 175 24.39 -1.70 7.47
N ASN A 176 23.87 -2.92 7.62
CA ASN A 176 23.96 -3.95 6.60
C ASN A 176 23.16 -3.58 5.35
N PHE A 177 21.93 -3.08 5.51
CA PHE A 177 21.08 -2.61 4.41
C PHE A 177 21.76 -1.46 3.65
N GLU A 178 22.24 -0.45 4.37
CA GLU A 178 22.98 0.69 3.82
C GLU A 178 24.18 0.26 2.99
N ARG A 179 24.99 -0.67 3.51
CA ARG A 179 26.15 -1.21 2.79
C ARG A 179 25.75 -2.00 1.54
N GLN A 180 24.71 -2.84 1.64
CA GLN A 180 24.24 -3.67 0.53
C GLN A 180 23.67 -2.82 -0.62
N HIS A 181 22.86 -1.83 -0.27
CA HIS A 181 22.17 -0.98 -1.25
C HIS A 181 22.93 0.31 -1.59
N LYS A 182 24.07 0.57 -0.95
CA LYS A 182 24.90 1.79 -1.10
C LYS A 182 24.08 3.07 -0.88
N VAL A 183 23.27 3.08 0.16
CA VAL A 183 22.42 4.22 0.57
C VAL A 183 22.64 4.52 2.05
N ALA A 184 22.16 5.66 2.52
CA ALA A 184 22.05 5.97 3.94
C ALA A 184 20.57 6.04 4.33
N ILE A 185 20.20 5.44 5.46
CA ILE A 185 18.88 5.59 6.06
C ILE A 185 18.91 6.85 6.91
N THR A 186 18.33 7.92 6.39
CA THR A 186 18.21 9.20 7.09
C THR A 186 16.76 9.49 7.49
N ASP A 187 16.58 10.51 8.32
CA ASP A 187 15.27 11.07 8.67
C ASP A 187 14.30 10.04 9.30
N THR A 188 14.84 9.19 10.17
CA THR A 188 14.05 8.47 11.16
C THR A 188 13.67 9.41 12.29
N TYR A 189 12.41 9.43 12.69
CA TYR A 189 11.93 10.24 13.81
C TYR A 189 11.50 9.35 14.96
N ARG A 190 11.88 9.71 16.19
CA ARG A 190 11.49 9.03 17.42
C ARG A 190 10.53 9.90 18.22
N GLN A 191 9.46 9.28 18.72
CA GLN A 191 8.51 9.90 19.63
C GLN A 191 8.41 9.10 20.91
N ASN A 192 8.72 9.71 22.05
CA ASN A 192 8.53 9.07 23.35
C ASN A 192 7.05 8.92 23.66
N SER A 193 6.64 7.73 24.09
CA SER A 193 5.27 7.41 24.50
C SER A 193 5.13 7.22 26.01
N GLY A 194 6.23 7.00 26.74
CA GLY A 194 6.26 6.79 28.19
C GLY A 194 7.62 7.15 28.81
N LYS A 195 7.72 7.04 30.14
CA LYS A 195 8.88 7.52 30.94
C LYS A 195 9.97 6.47 31.12
N GLU A 196 9.72 5.22 30.74
CA GLU A 196 10.57 4.06 30.95
C GLU A 196 11.27 3.64 29.64
N GLY A 197 11.48 4.59 28.73
CA GLY A 197 12.11 4.37 27.44
C GLY A 197 11.14 4.04 26.31
N GLU A 198 9.83 4.00 26.55
CA GLU A 198 8.85 3.68 25.51
C GLU A 198 8.86 4.73 24.42
N HIS A 199 8.96 4.28 23.18
CA HIS A 199 8.98 5.17 22.03
C HIS A 199 8.48 4.48 20.77
N THR A 200 8.16 5.32 19.80
CA THR A 200 7.82 4.92 18.45
C THR A 200 8.81 5.54 17.47
N ASP A 201 9.41 4.70 16.63
CA ASP A 201 10.28 5.09 15.53
C ASP A 201 9.48 5.11 14.22
N TYR A 202 9.58 6.23 13.50
CA TYR A 202 8.93 6.51 12.23
C TYR A 202 10.00 6.61 11.14
N TYR A 203 10.00 5.65 10.21
CA TYR A 203 10.96 5.61 9.10
C TYR A 203 10.36 6.29 7.86
N THR A 204 10.91 7.45 7.49
CA THR A 204 10.44 8.23 6.33
C THR A 204 11.19 7.93 5.03
N LEU A 205 12.35 7.27 5.11
CA LEU A 205 13.13 6.72 3.98
C LEU A 205 13.30 7.65 2.76
N PRO A 206 13.69 8.93 2.96
CA PRO A 206 13.98 9.82 1.85
C PRO A 206 15.25 9.37 1.13
N GLY A 207 15.35 9.70 -0.17
CA GLY A 207 16.51 9.32 -0.99
C GLY A 207 16.55 7.84 -1.44
N LEU A 208 15.74 6.96 -0.84
CA LEU A 208 15.59 5.58 -1.30
C LEU A 208 14.66 5.52 -2.52
N THR A 209 14.99 4.64 -3.46
CA THR A 209 14.06 4.24 -4.52
C THR A 209 12.90 3.44 -3.95
N ARG A 210 11.78 3.36 -4.68
CA ARG A 210 10.61 2.55 -4.28
C ARG A 210 10.95 1.09 -3.97
N GLN A 211 11.80 0.49 -4.81
CA GLN A 211 12.26 -0.87 -4.57
C GLN A 211 13.04 -0.97 -3.26
N GLN A 212 13.99 -0.07 -3.01
CA GLN A 212 14.74 -0.04 -1.75
C GLN A 212 13.84 0.20 -0.53
N ARG A 213 12.79 1.03 -0.66
CA ARG A 213 11.81 1.23 0.41
C ARG A 213 11.07 -0.06 0.73
N LEU A 214 10.59 -0.78 -0.29
CA LEU A 214 9.92 -2.07 -0.12
C LEU A 214 10.87 -3.10 0.51
N ASP A 215 12.10 -3.21 0.00
CA ASP A 215 13.12 -4.13 0.52
C ASP A 215 13.42 -3.82 2.00
N PHE A 216 13.54 -2.54 2.37
CA PHE A 216 13.73 -2.11 3.76
C PHE A 216 12.56 -2.53 4.65
N ILE A 217 11.32 -2.26 4.22
CA ILE A 217 10.10 -2.62 4.96
C ILE A 217 10.06 -4.14 5.20
N LEU A 218 10.34 -4.94 4.17
CA LEU A 218 10.35 -6.40 4.24
C LEU A 218 11.47 -6.91 5.16
N ALA A 219 12.67 -6.34 5.07
CA ALA A 219 13.79 -6.70 5.93
C ALA A 219 13.49 -6.39 7.41
N ARG A 220 12.90 -5.21 7.71
CA ARG A 220 12.45 -4.85 9.07
C ARG A 220 11.43 -5.87 9.56
N ARG A 221 10.39 -6.14 8.77
CA ARG A 221 9.33 -7.10 9.13
C ARG A 221 9.89 -8.48 9.44
N TRP A 222 10.88 -8.96 8.68
CA TRP A 222 11.57 -10.23 8.95
C TRP A 222 12.30 -10.25 10.30
N GLN A 223 12.99 -9.16 10.66
CA GLN A 223 13.70 -9.05 11.95
C GLN A 223 12.74 -9.15 13.15
N TRP A 224 11.51 -8.66 13.00
CA TRP A 224 10.52 -8.65 14.07
C TRP A 224 9.89 -10.01 14.37
N ILE A 225 10.20 -11.07 13.62
CA ILE A 225 9.63 -12.39 13.87
C ILE A 225 10.39 -13.14 14.96
N VAL A 226 9.65 -13.61 15.96
CA VAL A 226 10.14 -14.53 17.01
C VAL A 226 10.55 -15.87 16.37
N ASN A 227 11.78 -16.33 16.66
CA ASN A 227 12.32 -17.62 16.23
C ASN A 227 12.40 -17.78 14.70
N LYS A 228 12.79 -16.73 13.98
CA LYS A 228 12.91 -16.74 12.51
C LYS A 228 13.82 -17.88 11.98
N GLU A 229 14.83 -18.27 12.73
CA GLU A 229 15.79 -19.32 12.36
C GLU A 229 15.18 -20.74 12.41
N THR A 230 14.10 -20.94 13.18
CA THR A 230 13.48 -22.26 13.36
C THR A 230 12.13 -22.39 12.64
N LYS A 231 11.72 -21.37 11.87
CA LYS A 231 10.43 -21.33 11.19
C LYS A 231 10.60 -21.06 9.70
N ASN A 232 9.98 -21.91 8.88
CA ASN A 232 9.75 -21.62 7.46
C ASN A 232 8.58 -20.64 7.36
N ILE A 233 8.88 -19.34 7.32
CA ILE A 233 7.86 -18.30 7.27
C ILE A 233 7.70 -17.82 5.84
N VAL A 234 6.50 -18.03 5.31
CA VAL A 234 6.05 -17.43 4.07
C VAL A 234 5.08 -16.34 4.44
N PHE A 235 5.46 -15.09 4.21
CA PHE A 235 4.52 -13.98 4.38
C PHE A 235 3.44 -14.08 3.33
N LYS A 236 2.18 -13.94 3.75
CA LYS A 236 1.10 -13.73 2.79
C LYS A 236 1.39 -12.43 2.03
N PRO A 237 1.24 -12.44 0.69
CA PRO A 237 1.22 -11.23 -0.12
C PRO A 237 0.34 -10.14 0.50
N GLN A 238 0.81 -8.91 0.46
CA GLN A 238 0.07 -7.76 0.98
C GLN A 238 0.55 -6.46 0.32
N PHE A 239 -0.23 -5.40 0.54
CA PHE A 239 0.17 -4.04 0.21
C PHE A 239 0.90 -3.38 1.37
N PHE A 240 1.77 -2.47 0.98
CA PHE A 240 2.31 -1.42 1.81
C PHE A 240 1.95 -0.10 1.16
N THR A 241 1.39 0.81 1.95
CA THR A 241 1.11 2.19 1.57
C THR A 241 1.74 3.10 2.63
N PRO A 242 2.36 4.22 2.24
CA PRO A 242 2.88 5.16 3.21
C PRO A 242 1.73 5.79 4.00
N THR A 243 1.95 6.06 5.27
CA THR A 243 0.99 6.72 6.15
C THR A 243 1.42 8.16 6.42
N LEU A 244 0.43 9.05 6.54
CA LEU A 244 0.66 10.43 6.92
C LEU A 244 0.54 10.57 8.43
N VAL A 245 1.61 11.04 9.08
CA VAL A 245 1.67 11.19 10.54
C VAL A 245 1.90 12.66 10.89
N PRO A 246 0.98 13.31 11.64
CA PRO A 246 1.20 14.68 12.12
C PRO A 246 2.44 14.81 13.00
N VAL A 247 3.26 15.83 12.74
CA VAL A 247 4.46 16.11 13.51
C VAL A 247 4.08 16.69 14.87
N VAL A 248 4.47 16.01 15.94
CA VAL A 248 4.37 16.56 17.29
C VAL A 248 5.63 17.37 17.58
N LYS A 249 5.51 18.69 17.70
CA LYS A 249 6.65 19.62 17.82
C LYS A 249 7.09 19.90 19.25
N GLU A 250 6.19 19.77 20.22
CA GLU A 250 6.39 20.26 21.58
C GLU A 250 6.16 19.20 22.67
N GLY A 251 6.75 19.46 23.83
CA GLY A 251 6.58 18.66 25.04
C GLY A 251 7.37 17.34 25.04
N PHE A 252 7.04 16.48 26.01
CA PHE A 252 7.70 15.19 26.21
C PHE A 252 7.56 14.25 25.00
N ARG A 253 6.46 14.38 24.25
CA ARG A 253 6.15 13.58 23.06
C ARG A 253 6.59 14.25 21.75
N ALA A 254 7.41 15.29 21.81
CA ALA A 254 7.97 15.91 20.62
C ALA A 254 8.75 14.88 19.81
N MET A 255 8.51 14.84 18.50
CA MET A 255 9.26 14.02 17.57
C MET A 255 10.65 14.60 17.37
N ARG A 256 11.67 13.74 17.50
CA ARG A 256 13.08 14.11 17.31
C ARG A 256 13.70 13.21 16.26
N LYS A 257 14.63 13.73 15.45
CA LYS A 257 15.39 12.86 14.55
C LYS A 257 16.21 11.89 15.40
N ALA A 258 16.03 10.59 15.16
CA ALA A 258 16.82 9.55 15.77
C ALA A 258 18.21 9.54 15.11
N THR A 259 19.27 9.53 15.93
CA THR A 259 20.62 9.30 15.44
C THR A 259 20.86 7.81 15.29
N ALA A 260 21.66 7.39 14.30
CA ALA A 260 21.92 5.98 14.00
C ALA A 260 22.58 5.17 15.13
N ASP A 261 22.98 5.82 16.22
CA ASP A 261 23.67 5.24 17.38
C ASP A 261 22.82 5.23 18.68
N GLU A 262 21.51 5.59 18.62
CA GLU A 262 20.55 5.53 19.74
C GLU A 262 19.49 4.42 19.59
#